data_AF-A0A3N5PF02-F1
#
_entry.id   AF-A0A3N5PF02-F1
#
_cell.length_a   1.000
_cell.length_b   1.000
_cell.length_c   1.000
_cell.angle_alpha   90.00
_cell.angle_beta   90.00
_cell.angle_gamma   90.00
#
_symmetry.space_group_name_H-M   'P 1'
#
loop_
_entity.id
_entity.type
_entity.pdbx_description
1 polymer ?
#
loop_
_entity_poly.entity_id
_entity_poly.type
_entity_poly.pdbx_seq_one_letter_code
_entity_poly.pdbx_strand_id
1 'polypeptide(L)' 'MRRFWGRLGGPGRIGLVVGLIGALLTVAGLAAGNLAPLTARSLFLGVLLGGGSWGVVSWAIASAAADAMANEEE' A
#
# COMPACT_ATOMS: atom_id res chain seq x y z
N MET A 1 -16.81 -2.38 -11.55
CA MET A 1 -15.93 -1.60 -10.63
C MET A 1 -16.54 -1.34 -9.24
N ARG A 2 -17.84 -1.00 -9.07
CA ARG A 2 -18.46 -0.75 -7.73
C ARG A 2 -18.50 -1.95 -6.76
N ARG A 3 -18.54 -3.19 -7.27
CA ARG A 3 -18.70 -4.41 -6.43
C ARG A 3 -17.44 -4.82 -5.65
N PHE A 4 -16.24 -4.49 -6.17
CA PHE A 4 -14.98 -4.67 -5.44
C PHE A 4 -14.82 -3.59 -4.35
N TRP A 5 -15.29 -2.38 -4.60
CA TRP A 5 -15.30 -1.26 -3.65
C TRP A 5 -16.21 -1.46 -2.44
N GLY A 6 -17.31 -2.22 -2.58
CA GLY A 6 -18.17 -2.60 -1.46
C GLY A 6 -17.61 -3.73 -0.58
N ARG A 7 -16.67 -4.55 -1.11
CA ARG A 7 -16.05 -5.66 -0.37
C ARG A 7 -14.71 -5.32 0.29
N LEU A 8 -14.07 -4.21 -0.09
CA LEU A 8 -12.75 -3.88 0.46
C LEU A 8 -12.78 -3.36 1.90
N GLY A 9 -13.95 -3.00 2.45
CA GLY A 9 -14.07 -2.43 3.79
C GLY A 9 -13.24 -1.15 3.99
N GLY A 10 -13.31 -0.56 5.20
CA GLY A 10 -12.39 0.50 5.62
C GLY A 10 -10.90 0.12 5.48
N PRO A 11 -10.49 -1.10 5.88
CA PRO A 11 -9.09 -1.55 5.82
C PRO A 11 -8.49 -1.56 4.42
N GLY A 12 -9.26 -1.98 3.41
CA GLY A 12 -8.80 -2.04 2.01
C GLY A 12 -8.47 -0.66 1.44
N ARG A 13 -9.18 0.40 1.87
CA ARG A 13 -8.88 1.76 1.43
C ARG A 13 -7.56 2.26 2.01
N ILE A 14 -7.30 1.94 3.28
CA ILE A 14 -6.06 2.33 3.96
C ILE A 14 -4.86 1.66 3.28
N GLY A 15 -4.96 0.35 3.00
CA GLY A 15 -3.97 -0.39 2.23
C GLY A 15 -3.64 0.24 0.88
N LEU A 16 -4.68 0.63 0.14
CA LEU A 16 -4.49 1.22 -1.18
C LEU A 16 -3.86 2.61 -1.14
N VAL A 17 -4.27 3.47 -0.19
CA VAL A 17 -3.71 4.83 -0.06
C VAL A 17 -2.25 4.79 0.37
N VAL A 18 -1.93 4.00 1.40
CA VAL A 18 -0.55 3.87 1.88
C VAL A 18 0.34 3.20 0.84
N GLY A 19 -0.16 2.18 0.13
CA GLY A 19 0.57 1.56 -0.97
C GLY A 19 0.86 2.54 -2.12
N LEU A 20 -0.10 3.42 -2.44
CA LEU A 20 0.09 4.46 -3.45
C LEU A 20 1.15 5.48 -3.01
N ILE A 21 1.12 5.91 -1.75
CA ILE A 21 2.13 6.82 -1.18
C ILE A 21 3.51 6.16 -1.22
N GLY A 22 3.64 4.88 -0.83
CA GLY A 22 4.89 4.13 -0.89
C GLY A 22 5.42 3.96 -2.31
N ALA A 23 4.53 3.77 -3.28
CA ALA A 23 4.89 3.75 -4.71
C ALA A 23 5.46 5.11 -5.16
N LEU A 24 4.78 6.21 -4.84
CA LEU A 24 5.21 7.56 -5.20
C LEU A 24 6.56 7.91 -4.56
N LEU A 25 6.77 7.58 -3.29
CA LEU A 25 8.05 7.77 -2.62
C LEU A 25 9.17 6.95 -3.28
N THR A 26 8.86 5.74 -3.72
CA THR A 26 9.85 4.90 -4.41
C THR A 26 10.25 5.50 -5.76
N VAL A 27 9.27 6.01 -6.53
CA VAL A 27 9.55 6.75 -7.77
C VAL A 27 10.41 7.98 -7.49
N ALA A 28 10.10 8.74 -6.44
CA ALA A 28 10.88 9.92 -6.04
C ALA A 28 12.33 9.55 -5.66
N GLY A 29 12.54 8.47 -4.91
CA GLY A 29 13.88 8.01 -4.55
C GLY A 29 14.71 7.50 -5.74
N LEU A 30 14.05 6.84 -6.70
CA LEU A 30 14.67 6.45 -7.98
C LEU A 30 15.05 7.69 -8.80
N ALA A 31 14.16 8.68 -8.89
CA ALA A 31 14.41 9.94 -9.59
C ALA A 31 15.53 10.77 -8.94
N ALA A 32 15.66 10.72 -7.62
CA ALA A 32 16.76 11.31 -6.86
C ALA A 32 18.10 10.58 -7.05
N GLY A 33 18.13 9.46 -7.80
CA GLY A 33 19.35 8.69 -8.07
C GLY A 33 19.87 7.87 -6.88
N ASN A 34 19.08 7.73 -5.80
CA ASN A 34 19.55 7.15 -4.54
C ASN A 34 19.38 5.61 -4.45
N LEU A 35 18.53 5.00 -5.29
CA LEU A 35 18.21 3.56 -5.19
C LEU A 35 18.83 2.69 -6.30
N ALA A 36 18.75 3.10 -7.57
CA ALA A 36 19.20 2.32 -8.72
C ALA A 36 19.23 3.19 -9.98
N PRO A 37 19.95 2.78 -11.05
CA PRO A 37 19.80 3.40 -12.36
C PRO A 37 18.35 3.37 -12.82
N LEU A 38 17.87 4.51 -13.30
CA LEU A 38 16.51 4.73 -13.78
C LEU A 38 16.25 3.91 -15.05
N THR A 39 15.72 2.72 -14.87
CA THR A 39 15.30 1.81 -15.95
C THR A 39 13.83 1.44 -15.74
N ALA A 40 13.10 1.13 -16.81
CA ALA A 40 11.70 0.72 -16.69
C ALA A 40 11.52 -0.49 -15.76
N ARG A 41 12.51 -1.41 -15.75
CA ARG A 41 12.54 -2.58 -14.87
C ARG A 41 12.71 -2.19 -13.39
N SER A 42 13.69 -1.34 -13.06
CA SER A 42 13.94 -0.91 -11.67
C SER A 42 12.79 -0.07 -11.13
N LEU A 43 12.17 0.76 -11.97
CA LEU A 43 10.97 1.51 -11.60
C LEU A 43 9.78 0.59 -11.31
N PHE A 44 9.51 -0.37 -12.20
CA PHE A 44 8.42 -1.33 -11.99
C PHE A 44 8.63 -2.15 -10.73
N LEU A 45 9.83 -2.73 -10.55
CA LEU A 45 10.15 -3.52 -9.36
C LEU A 45 10.14 -2.67 -8.09
N GLY A 46 10.67 -1.45 -8.14
CA GLY A 46 10.67 -0.53 -7.01
C GLY A 46 9.26 -0.17 -6.58
N VAL A 47 8.39 0.21 -7.52
CA VAL A 47 6.99 0.52 -7.22
C VAL A 47 6.24 -0.71 -6.71
N LEU A 48 6.45 -1.87 -7.30
CA LEU A 48 5.79 -3.10 -6.91
C LEU A 48 6.22 -3.55 -5.51
N LEU A 49 7.52 -3.50 -5.21
CA LEU A 49 8.06 -3.88 -3.91
C LEU A 49 7.79 -2.82 -2.86
N GLY A 50 8.07 -1.55 -3.14
CA GLY A 50 7.83 -0.44 -2.21
C GLY A 50 6.34 -0.22 -1.97
N GLY A 51 5.59 0.10 -3.02
CA GLY A 51 4.15 0.35 -2.90
C GLY A 51 3.36 -0.90 -2.51
N GLY A 52 3.68 -2.06 -3.11
CA GLY A 52 2.98 -3.31 -2.79
C GLY A 52 3.21 -3.77 -1.35
N SER A 53 4.45 -3.73 -0.85
CA SER A 53 4.73 -4.16 0.54
C SER A 53 4.04 -3.24 1.55
N TRP A 54 4.17 -1.91 1.39
CA TRP A 54 3.52 -0.96 2.28
C TRP A 54 1.99 -1.03 2.22
N GLY A 55 1.42 -1.29 1.06
CA GLY A 55 -0.03 -1.46 0.91
C GLY A 55 -0.57 -2.72 1.58
N VAL A 56 0.14 -3.85 1.49
CA VAL A 56 -0.25 -5.11 2.16
C VAL A 56 -0.11 -4.98 3.68
N VAL A 57 1.00 -4.40 4.15
CA VAL A 57 1.25 -4.18 5.59
C VAL A 57 0.18 -3.30 6.21
N SER A 58 -0.12 -2.16 5.59
CA SER A 58 -1.14 -1.22 6.11
C SER A 58 -2.56 -1.79 6.05
N TRP A 59 -2.89 -2.58 5.02
CA TRP A 59 -4.15 -3.32 4.98
C TRP A 59 -4.26 -4.29 6.16
N ALA A 60 -3.23 -5.09 6.41
CA ALA A 60 -3.22 -6.06 7.50
C ALA A 60 -3.39 -5.39 8.88
N ILE A 61 -2.68 -4.28 9.12
CA ILE A 61 -2.80 -3.51 10.36
C ILE A 61 -4.21 -2.95 10.51
N ALA A 62 -4.76 -2.34 9.46
CA ALA A 62 -6.10 -1.77 9.51
C ALA A 62 -7.18 -2.85 9.71
N SER A 63 -6.99 -4.04 9.13
CA SER A 63 -7.87 -5.18 9.33
C SER A 63 -7.81 -5.68 10.77
N ALA A 64 -6.62 -5.83 11.35
CA ALA A 64 -6.46 -6.23 12.74
C ALA A 64 -7.05 -5.21 13.72
N ALA A 65 -6.85 -3.91 13.46
CA ALA A 65 -7.43 -2.85 14.27
C ALA A 65 -8.97 -2.85 14.19
N ALA A 66 -9.54 -3.04 13.01
CA ALA A 66 -10.98 -3.14 12.83
C ALA A 66 -11.58 -4.34 13.58
N ASP A 67 -10.89 -5.48 13.58
CA ASP A 67 -11.29 -6.68 14.31
C ASP A 67 -11.20 -6.48 15.83
N ALA A 68 -10.13 -5.84 16.31
CA ALA A 68 -9.96 -5.52 17.73
C ALA A 68 -11.04 -4.56 18.25
N MET A 69 -11.37 -3.51 17.49
CA MET A 69 -12.42 -2.57 17.87
C MET A 69 -13.82 -3.22 17.88
N ALA A 70 -14.07 -4.20 17.02
CA ALA A 70 -15.35 -4.91 17.01
C ALA A 70 -15.51 -5.85 18.23
N ASN A 71 -14.41 -6.47 18.69
CA ASN A 71 -14.42 -7.35 19.85
C ASN A 71 -14.43 -6.61 21.20
N GLU A 72 -14.09 -5.32 21.26
CA GLU A 72 -14.19 -4.52 22.49
C GLU A 72 -15.63 -4.07 22.82
N GLU A 73 -16.56 -4.17 21.87
CA GLU A 73 -17.97 -3.76 22.05
C GLU A 73 -18.89 -4.89 22.56
N GLU A 74 -18.37 -6.12 22.75
CA GLU A 74 -19.08 -7.31 23.28
C GLU A 74 -18.77 -7.57 24.76
#